data_AF-A0AA88HI06-F1
#
_entry.id   AF-A0AA88HI06-F1
#
_cell.length_a   1.000
_cell.length_b   1.000
_cell.length_c   1.000
_cell.angle_alpha   90.00
_cell.angle_beta   90.00
_cell.angle_gamma   90.00
#
_symmetry.space_group_name_H-M   'P 1'
#
loop_
_entity.id
_entity.type
_entity.pdbx_description
1 polymer ?
#
loop_
_entity_poly.entity_id
_entity_poly.type
_entity_poly.pdbx_seq_one_letter_code
_entity_poly.pdbx_strand_id
1 'polypeptide(L)'
;MTKLWNVHRLSLNLGVFKSLKSLDYNSVYVRQDGLNDLKKLADYNIDLFSPCLEDVFSCLSKLFVDADNGLRRDAIRLVQKILSMKSTNEIAPFFGFLAAMLSCSMNNINQGVKQDSIRILDAFVETVPSLMKPYAKRILLDFVDQISRKSEQGSRGRVLIVNPVSKLTTLKWRTVILKRIESLIVLSNKALSVVQPSLEYTCPTIVFPSVLESELYHPAFLNCDTSLDLSLKSYDVFEASREKTNESIANSLLPILIETWVEAAPEQNGLDEIEGKQITSDMIEVLRSIIAVLKALESCNQLGTGQVNNDDYRKLLSKLMESFPYSMRGISKRGNAVADSCLQDNLDLLYLCVKAEKHLESSFLSFLRYIEEIFQNQDISISDSGKVIGIVKELLTDGSCSQFLLEKFLPNLLSFSERKKNNDPILSQTLEAVVDIAIVNHHRLLSLKQYRDWLKKGVTQLPLNSSASLKALDILTRNAFVDLSALKEIALKLSDTLCSVSTEGATESQSLRHGVQLIGNAAIQFARSGDVTTAQELCNALGNLHVHKTFSLGLKTIATCVSLDKIGK
;
A
#
# COMPACT_ATOMS: atom_id res chain seq x y z
N MET A 1 -23.28 21.52 47.58
CA MET A 1 -22.62 20.41 46.87
C MET A 1 -21.46 20.84 45.99
N THR A 2 -21.59 21.90 45.17
CA THR A 2 -20.52 22.40 44.28
C THR A 2 -19.21 22.79 44.99
N LYS A 3 -19.29 23.36 46.21
CA LYS A 3 -18.09 23.67 47.03
C LYS A 3 -17.33 22.42 47.49
N LEU A 4 -18.05 21.35 47.88
CA LEU A 4 -17.44 20.08 48.28
C LEU A 4 -16.80 19.37 47.08
N TRP A 5 -17.44 19.44 45.91
CA TRP A 5 -16.90 18.90 44.67
C TRP A 5 -15.61 19.64 44.24
N ASN A 6 -15.56 20.96 44.38
CA ASN A 6 -14.35 21.75 44.10
C ASN A 6 -13.20 21.47 45.08
N VAL A 7 -13.48 21.30 46.38
CA VAL A 7 -12.46 20.93 47.38
C VAL A 7 -11.91 19.53 47.11
N HIS A 8 -12.78 18.57 46.78
CA HIS A 8 -12.33 17.22 46.43
C HIS A 8 -11.47 17.23 45.15
N ARG A 9 -11.87 17.98 44.11
CA ARG A 9 -11.10 18.12 42.87
C ARG A 9 -9.73 18.77 43.10
N LEU A 10 -9.65 19.80 43.96
CA LEU A 10 -8.38 20.42 44.35
C LEU A 10 -7.47 19.44 45.10
N SER A 11 -8.02 18.65 46.03
CA SER A 11 -7.24 17.63 46.76
C SER A 11 -6.67 16.55 45.83
N LEU A 12 -7.42 16.15 44.80
CA LEU A 12 -6.97 15.18 43.79
C LEU A 12 -5.88 15.76 42.90
N ASN A 13 -6.01 17.02 42.46
CA ASN A 13 -4.95 17.69 41.69
C ASN A 13 -3.66 17.83 42.50
N LEU A 14 -3.75 18.19 43.79
CA LEU A 14 -2.60 18.21 44.70
C LEU A 14 -1.97 16.81 44.86
N GLY A 15 -2.79 15.76 44.85
CA GLY A 15 -2.35 14.36 44.81
C GLY A 15 -1.52 14.03 43.57
N VAL A 16 -1.93 14.51 42.39
CA VAL A 16 -1.15 14.36 41.15
C VAL A 16 0.21 15.04 41.27
N PHE A 17 0.26 16.33 41.63
CA PHE A 17 1.52 17.07 41.77
C PHE A 17 2.48 16.46 42.81
N LYS A 18 1.94 16.01 43.95
CA LYS A 18 2.74 15.31 44.97
C LYS A 18 3.38 14.04 44.39
N SER A 19 2.60 13.26 43.64
CA SER A 19 3.05 12.00 43.05
C SER A 19 4.06 12.24 41.92
N LEU A 20 3.89 13.30 41.13
CA LEU A 20 4.88 13.73 40.12
C LEU A 20 6.21 14.11 40.78
N LYS A 21 6.16 14.89 41.87
CA LYS A 21 7.37 15.29 42.61
C LYS A 21 8.13 14.09 43.18
N SER A 22 7.43 13.02 43.61
CA SER A 22 8.11 11.79 44.05
C SER A 22 8.91 11.08 42.96
N LEU A 23 8.61 11.33 41.68
CA LEU A 23 9.33 10.72 40.55
C LEU A 23 10.74 11.31 40.33
N ASP A 24 11.01 12.53 40.83
CA ASP A 24 12.33 13.17 40.70
C ASP A 24 13.31 12.77 41.84
N TYR A 25 12.89 11.96 42.82
CA TYR A 25 13.77 11.51 43.90
C TYR A 25 14.71 10.40 43.44
N ASN A 26 15.93 10.34 44.00
CA ASN A 26 16.90 9.30 43.67
C ASN A 26 16.52 7.88 44.14
N SER A 27 15.59 7.77 45.10
CA SER A 27 15.18 6.47 45.66
C SER A 27 14.20 5.76 44.73
N VAL A 28 14.56 4.57 44.25
CA VAL A 28 13.68 3.70 43.45
C VAL A 28 12.36 3.42 44.17
N TYR A 29 12.38 3.19 45.48
CA TYR A 29 11.18 2.94 46.28
C TYR A 29 10.23 4.15 46.26
N VAL A 30 10.76 5.36 46.46
CA VAL A 30 9.96 6.59 46.48
C VAL A 30 9.35 6.87 45.10
N ARG A 31 10.12 6.66 44.03
CA ARG A 31 9.63 6.80 42.66
C ARG A 31 8.56 5.76 42.32
N GLN A 32 8.73 4.51 42.76
CA GLN A 32 7.78 3.44 42.52
C GLN A 32 6.46 3.69 43.25
N ASP A 33 6.53 4.17 44.50
CA ASP A 33 5.33 4.55 45.27
C ASP A 33 4.58 5.69 44.59
N GLY A 34 5.30 6.75 44.19
CA GLY A 34 4.73 7.86 43.41
C GLY A 34 4.06 7.41 42.11
N LEU A 35 4.71 6.50 41.37
CA LEU A 35 4.17 5.94 40.14
C LEU A 35 2.92 5.08 40.39
N ASN A 36 2.89 4.31 41.48
CA ASN A 36 1.73 3.53 41.89
C ASN A 36 0.55 4.43 42.28
N ASP A 37 0.81 5.56 42.93
CA ASP A 37 -0.22 6.54 43.27
C ASP A 37 -0.78 7.23 42.01
N LEU A 38 0.07 7.58 41.03
CA LEU A 38 -0.40 8.06 39.73
C LEU A 38 -1.27 7.02 39.01
N LYS A 39 -0.92 5.73 39.05
CA LYS A 39 -1.74 4.67 38.48
C LYS A 39 -3.12 4.58 39.15
N LYS A 40 -3.18 4.61 40.49
CA LYS A 40 -4.45 4.62 41.24
C LYS A 40 -5.32 5.82 40.86
N LEU A 41 -4.71 7.00 40.73
CA LEU A 41 -5.43 8.22 40.30
C LEU A 41 -5.93 8.10 38.85
N ALA A 42 -5.13 7.51 37.96
CA ALA A 42 -5.52 7.23 36.59
C ALA A 42 -6.64 6.17 36.49
N ASP A 43 -6.68 5.19 37.40
CA ASP A 43 -7.76 4.21 37.51
C ASP A 43 -9.05 4.85 38.03
N TYR A 44 -8.93 5.83 38.93
CA TYR A 44 -10.08 6.57 39.45
C TYR A 44 -10.67 7.55 38.43
N ASN A 45 -9.87 8.45 37.87
CA ASN A 45 -10.28 9.39 36.83
C ASN A 45 -9.08 9.94 36.06
N ILE A 46 -8.92 9.50 34.82
CA ILE A 46 -7.83 9.92 33.93
C ILE A 46 -7.89 11.41 33.55
N ASP A 47 -9.06 12.05 33.65
CA ASP A 47 -9.24 13.47 33.34
C ASP A 47 -8.61 14.40 34.37
N LEU A 48 -8.21 13.86 35.53
CA LEU A 48 -7.40 14.59 36.51
C LEU A 48 -6.05 15.03 35.94
N PHE A 49 -5.56 14.38 34.89
CA PHE A 49 -4.27 14.72 34.26
C PHE A 49 -4.36 15.80 33.19
N SER A 50 -5.54 16.07 32.60
CA SER A 50 -5.71 17.12 31.58
C SER A 50 -5.08 18.48 31.94
N PRO A 51 -5.27 19.04 33.15
CA PRO A 51 -4.71 20.35 33.48
C PRO A 51 -3.19 20.36 33.69
N CYS A 52 -2.53 19.20 33.79
CA CYS A 52 -1.09 19.08 34.05
C CYS A 52 -0.43 18.03 33.13
N LEU A 53 -0.98 17.87 31.93
CA LEU A 53 -0.57 16.78 31.03
C LEU A 53 0.90 16.91 30.59
N GLU A 54 1.39 18.15 30.46
CA GLU A 54 2.79 18.45 30.19
C GLU A 54 3.71 17.90 31.29
N ASP A 55 3.41 18.23 32.55
CA ASP A 55 4.19 17.76 33.70
C ASP A 55 4.16 16.24 33.82
N VAL A 56 2.98 15.64 33.57
CA VAL A 56 2.81 14.19 33.59
C VAL A 56 3.69 13.54 32.51
N PHE A 57 3.64 13.99 31.26
CA PHE A 57 4.46 13.43 30.19
C PHE A 57 5.96 13.73 30.39
N SER A 58 6.31 14.91 30.88
CA SER A 58 7.69 15.27 31.22
C SER A 58 8.27 14.33 32.28
N CYS A 59 7.57 14.10 33.39
CA CYS A 59 8.03 13.21 34.45
C CYS A 59 8.03 11.73 34.01
N LEU A 60 6.98 11.25 33.34
CA LEU A 60 6.89 9.84 32.95
C LEU A 60 7.89 9.47 31.85
N SER A 61 8.16 10.37 30.91
CA SER A 61 9.11 10.10 29.83
C SER A 61 10.56 10.03 30.30
N LYS A 62 10.95 10.76 31.36
CA LYS A 62 12.26 10.60 32.02
C LYS A 62 12.46 9.16 32.50
N LEU A 63 11.39 8.53 32.97
CA LEU A 63 11.44 7.14 33.41
C LEU A 63 11.62 6.15 32.26
N PHE A 64 11.53 6.54 30.98
CA PHE A 64 11.81 5.62 29.86
C PHE A 64 13.27 5.19 29.79
N VAL A 65 14.18 6.02 30.29
CA VAL A 65 15.62 5.76 30.32
C VAL A 65 16.12 5.43 31.74
N ASP A 66 15.21 5.12 32.67
CA ASP A 66 15.57 4.80 34.04
C ASP A 66 16.44 3.54 34.13
N ALA A 67 17.28 3.46 35.16
CA ALA A 67 18.08 2.27 35.43
C ALA A 67 17.19 1.06 35.82
N ASP A 68 16.11 1.31 36.57
CA ASP A 68 15.24 0.27 37.10
C ASP A 68 14.20 -0.21 36.07
N ASN A 69 14.14 -1.53 35.84
CA ASN A 69 13.25 -2.11 34.84
C ASN A 69 11.75 -2.07 35.21
N GLY A 70 11.42 -2.07 36.50
CA GLY A 70 10.06 -2.02 37.02
C GLY A 70 9.45 -0.65 36.75
N LEU A 71 10.20 0.40 37.12
CA LEU A 71 9.84 1.79 36.87
C LEU A 71 9.61 2.05 35.38
N ARG A 72 10.52 1.60 34.50
CA ARG A 72 10.36 1.75 33.04
C ARG A 72 9.05 1.13 32.56
N ARG A 73 8.82 -0.14 32.86
CA ARG A 73 7.62 -0.87 32.41
C ARG A 73 6.33 -0.23 32.90
N ASP A 74 6.32 0.21 34.14
CA ASP A 74 5.17 0.82 34.76
C ASP A 74 4.86 2.21 34.21
N ALA A 75 5.89 2.99 33.93
CA ALA A 75 5.76 4.29 33.28
C ALA A 75 5.21 4.14 31.86
N ILE A 76 5.73 3.17 31.09
CA ILE A 76 5.28 2.88 29.72
C ILE A 76 3.79 2.50 29.70
N ARG A 77 3.35 1.61 30.60
CA ARG A 77 1.94 1.22 30.72
C ARG A 77 1.04 2.40 31.07
N LEU A 78 1.49 3.26 31.99
CA LEU A 78 0.72 4.43 32.39
C LEU A 78 0.61 5.44 31.22
N VAL A 79 1.71 5.68 30.51
CA VAL A 79 1.68 6.53 29.29
C VAL A 79 0.75 5.94 28.24
N GLN A 80 0.85 4.63 27.94
CA GLN A 80 -0.06 3.96 27.01
C GLN A 80 -1.53 4.13 27.41
N LYS A 81 -1.85 3.98 28.70
CA LYS A 81 -3.19 4.21 29.23
C LYS A 81 -3.66 5.65 29.01
N ILE A 82 -2.82 6.63 29.32
CA ILE A 82 -3.13 8.05 29.10
C ILE A 82 -3.38 8.31 27.61
N LEU A 83 -2.51 7.83 26.73
CA LEU A 83 -2.65 7.99 25.27
C LEU A 83 -3.93 7.35 24.73
N SER A 84 -4.34 6.19 25.27
CA SER A 84 -5.56 5.49 24.83
C SER A 84 -6.87 6.16 25.25
N MET A 85 -6.83 7.00 26.28
CA MET A 85 -8.02 7.62 26.88
C MET A 85 -8.18 9.10 26.52
N LYS A 86 -7.14 9.71 25.94
CA LYS A 86 -7.13 11.14 25.56
C LYS A 86 -7.31 11.30 24.06
N SER A 87 -7.89 12.44 23.67
CA SER A 87 -8.05 12.75 22.25
C SER A 87 -6.70 13.08 21.62
N THR A 88 -6.57 12.79 20.32
CA THR A 88 -5.37 13.12 19.53
C THR A 88 -4.97 14.60 19.66
N ASN A 89 -5.95 15.50 19.76
CA ASN A 89 -5.72 16.94 19.88
C ASN A 89 -5.11 17.36 21.22
N GLU A 90 -5.46 16.67 22.31
CA GLU A 90 -4.86 16.92 23.63
C GLU A 90 -3.42 16.43 23.72
N ILE A 91 -3.09 15.36 22.99
CA ILE A 91 -1.75 14.74 23.01
C ILE A 91 -0.78 15.45 22.04
N ALA A 92 -1.30 15.94 20.91
CA ALA A 92 -0.50 16.49 19.81
C ALA A 92 0.60 17.50 20.23
N PRO A 93 0.35 18.46 21.14
CA PRO A 93 1.37 19.45 21.53
C PRO A 93 2.61 18.83 22.17
N PHE A 94 2.46 17.67 22.83
CA PHE A 94 3.52 17.03 23.61
C PHE A 94 4.19 15.86 22.87
N PHE A 95 3.60 15.41 21.76
CA PHE A 95 4.01 14.17 21.11
C PHE A 95 5.42 14.25 20.49
N GLY A 96 5.82 15.41 19.98
CA GLY A 96 7.18 15.59 19.45
C GLY A 96 8.27 15.31 20.50
N PHE A 97 8.02 15.70 21.75
CA PHE A 97 8.91 15.39 22.87
C PHE A 97 8.90 13.89 23.20
N LEU A 98 7.73 13.25 23.25
CA LEU A 98 7.63 11.80 23.48
C LEU A 98 8.35 10.99 22.39
N ALA A 99 8.23 11.40 21.12
CA ALA A 99 8.94 10.78 20.00
C ALA A 99 10.47 10.98 20.10
N ALA A 100 10.94 12.12 20.60
CA ALA A 100 12.36 12.35 20.89
C ALA A 100 12.86 11.40 21.97
N MET A 101 12.09 11.25 23.07
CA MET A 101 12.43 10.34 24.17
C MET A 101 12.45 8.87 23.73
N LEU A 102 11.59 8.48 22.77
CA LEU A 102 11.66 7.17 22.12
C LEU A 102 12.98 6.99 21.36
N SER A 103 13.35 7.92 20.48
CA SER A 103 14.64 7.87 19.76
C SER A 103 15.84 7.81 20.72
N CYS A 104 15.82 8.57 21.81
CA CYS A 104 16.86 8.50 22.86
C CYS A 104 16.92 7.12 23.52
N SER A 105 15.75 6.51 23.79
CA SER A 105 15.66 5.18 24.39
C SER A 105 16.17 4.09 23.44
N MET A 106 15.86 4.19 22.13
CA MET A 106 16.35 3.26 21.08
C MET A 106 17.87 3.33 20.89
N ASN A 107 18.47 4.51 21.05
CA ASN A 107 19.90 4.71 20.90
C ASN A 107 20.69 4.58 22.22
N ASN A 108 20.02 4.26 23.33
CA ASN A 108 20.64 4.22 24.65
C ASN A 108 21.74 3.16 24.76
N ILE A 109 22.80 3.41 25.54
CA ILE A 109 23.87 2.42 25.76
C ILE A 109 23.39 1.21 26.57
N ASN A 110 22.38 1.38 27.43
CA ASN A 110 21.79 0.33 28.23
C ASN A 110 20.85 -0.55 27.39
N GLN A 111 21.19 -1.83 27.27
CA GLN A 111 20.42 -2.82 26.51
C GLN A 111 19.01 -3.03 27.07
N GLY A 112 18.80 -2.91 28.39
CA GLY A 112 17.49 -3.00 29.01
C GLY A 112 16.58 -1.84 28.60
N VAL A 113 17.13 -0.62 28.53
CA VAL A 113 16.41 0.57 28.05
C VAL A 113 16.05 0.41 26.57
N LYS A 114 17.00 -0.02 25.74
CA LYS A 114 16.75 -0.37 24.33
C LYS A 114 15.62 -1.38 24.19
N GLN A 115 15.59 -2.44 24.99
CA GLN A 115 14.51 -3.43 24.89
C GLN A 115 13.14 -2.87 25.29
N ASP A 116 13.10 -2.01 26.30
CA ASP A 116 11.87 -1.33 26.71
C ASP A 116 11.42 -0.26 25.70
N SER A 117 12.33 0.32 24.91
CA SER A 117 11.98 1.26 23.83
C SER A 117 11.06 0.64 22.77
N ILE A 118 11.18 -0.66 22.53
CA ILE A 118 10.31 -1.40 21.62
C ILE A 118 8.86 -1.39 22.15
N ARG A 119 8.67 -1.45 23.47
CA ARG A 119 7.33 -1.36 24.09
C ARG A 119 6.75 0.04 23.99
N ILE A 120 7.60 1.07 24.06
CA ILE A 120 7.19 2.46 23.84
C ILE A 120 6.74 2.64 22.39
N LEU A 121 7.51 2.12 21.44
CA LEU A 121 7.16 2.12 20.02
C LEU A 121 5.80 1.44 19.79
N ASP A 122 5.61 0.23 20.32
CA ASP A 122 4.35 -0.52 20.20
C ASP A 122 3.18 0.31 20.77
N ALA A 123 3.35 0.89 21.96
CA ALA A 123 2.34 1.76 22.57
C ALA A 123 1.97 2.94 21.66
N PHE A 124 2.94 3.64 21.07
CA PHE A 124 2.67 4.81 20.22
C PHE A 124 1.99 4.43 18.91
N VAL A 125 2.43 3.35 18.27
CA VAL A 125 1.84 2.84 17.02
C VAL A 125 0.41 2.36 17.24
N GLU A 126 0.13 1.71 18.38
CA GLU A 126 -1.20 1.18 18.70
C GLU A 126 -2.19 2.29 19.13
N THR A 127 -1.76 3.25 19.96
CA THR A 127 -2.71 4.22 20.55
C THR A 127 -2.82 5.52 19.77
N VAL A 128 -1.73 6.00 19.16
CA VAL A 128 -1.68 7.33 18.49
C VAL A 128 -0.97 7.29 17.13
N PRO A 129 -1.37 6.39 16.21
CA PRO A 129 -0.70 6.21 14.92
C PRO A 129 -0.66 7.47 14.05
N SER A 130 -1.68 8.34 14.16
CA SER A 130 -1.75 9.61 13.41
C SER A 130 -0.66 10.60 13.84
N LEU A 131 -0.31 10.64 15.13
CA LEU A 131 0.74 11.51 15.67
C LEU A 131 2.13 10.92 15.43
N MET A 132 2.25 9.59 15.36
CA MET A 132 3.51 8.90 15.08
C MET A 132 4.00 9.11 13.65
N LYS A 133 3.05 9.34 12.74
CA LYS A 133 3.24 9.43 11.29
C LYS A 133 4.39 10.35 10.83
N PRO A 134 4.56 11.60 11.32
CA PRO A 134 5.66 12.48 10.91
C PRO A 134 7.03 11.95 11.36
N TYR A 135 7.08 11.14 12.41
CA TYR A 135 8.31 10.63 13.01
C TYR A 135 8.67 9.21 12.54
N ALA A 136 7.77 8.55 11.80
CA ALA A 136 7.86 7.13 11.46
C ALA A 136 9.14 6.78 10.68
N LYS A 137 9.54 7.61 9.71
CA LYS A 137 10.76 7.40 8.91
C LYS A 137 12.01 7.35 9.79
N ARG A 138 12.18 8.35 10.67
CA ARG A 138 13.35 8.44 11.55
C ARG A 138 13.38 7.33 12.58
N ILE A 139 12.22 7.04 13.17
CA ILE A 139 12.08 5.96 14.15
C ILE A 139 12.31 4.60 13.51
N LEU A 140 11.94 4.41 12.24
CA LEU A 140 12.28 3.22 11.48
C LEU A 140 13.81 3.05 11.33
N LEU A 141 14.53 4.13 11.03
CA LEU A 141 16.00 4.09 10.96
C LEU A 141 16.62 3.74 12.32
N ASP A 142 16.19 4.40 13.39
CA ASP A 142 16.64 4.12 14.76
C ASP A 142 16.32 2.66 15.17
N PHE A 143 15.13 2.17 14.81
CA PHE A 143 14.71 0.80 15.10
C PHE A 143 15.55 -0.22 14.32
N VAL A 144 15.79 0.01 13.03
CA VAL A 144 16.64 -0.87 12.19
C VAL A 144 18.09 -0.85 12.71
N ASP A 145 18.64 0.30 13.09
CA ASP A 145 19.95 0.40 13.75
C ASP A 145 19.99 -0.41 15.06
N GLN A 146 18.92 -0.37 15.86
CA GLN A 146 18.86 -1.06 17.14
C GLN A 146 18.82 -2.59 16.99
N ILE A 147 18.09 -3.09 15.99
CA ILE A 147 17.88 -4.55 15.80
C ILE A 147 18.90 -5.18 14.85
N SER A 148 19.78 -4.39 14.23
CA SER A 148 20.76 -4.88 13.26
C SER A 148 22.19 -4.50 13.61
N ARG A 149 23.15 -5.28 13.11
CA ARG A 149 24.58 -4.99 13.13
C ARG A 149 25.10 -4.96 11.71
N LYS A 150 26.15 -4.17 11.44
CA LYS A 150 26.86 -4.27 10.16
C LYS A 150 27.53 -5.65 10.08
N SER A 151 27.43 -6.30 8.92
CA SER A 151 28.11 -7.58 8.69
C SER A 151 29.61 -7.43 8.87
N GLU A 152 30.22 -8.31 9.66
CA GLU A 152 31.69 -8.37 9.85
C GLU A 152 32.39 -8.91 8.60
N GLN A 153 31.67 -9.62 7.72
CA GLN A 153 32.19 -10.29 6.53
C GLN A 153 32.10 -9.41 5.28
N GLY A 154 32.62 -8.18 5.28
CA GLY A 154 32.93 -7.38 4.08
C GLY A 154 31.82 -7.08 3.05
N SER A 155 30.61 -7.63 3.21
CA SER A 155 29.45 -7.38 2.38
C SER A 155 28.76 -6.10 2.86
N ARG A 156 28.19 -5.32 1.94
CA ARG A 156 27.46 -4.07 2.23
C ARG A 156 26.11 -4.31 2.94
N GLY A 157 26.03 -5.30 3.84
CA GLY A 157 24.79 -5.79 4.44
C GLY A 157 24.70 -5.56 5.94
N ARG A 158 23.47 -5.35 6.41
CA ARG A 158 23.10 -5.40 7.84
C ARG A 158 22.49 -6.76 8.17
N VAL A 159 22.77 -7.23 9.38
CA VAL A 159 22.33 -8.53 9.91
C VAL A 159 21.49 -8.30 11.16
N LEU A 160 20.38 -9.02 11.33
CA LEU A 160 19.62 -8.94 12.59
C LEU A 160 20.44 -9.46 13.76
N ILE A 161 20.43 -8.72 14.87
CA ILE A 161 21.03 -9.17 16.13
C ILE A 161 20.24 -10.39 16.61
N VAL A 162 20.92 -11.49 16.88
CA VAL A 162 20.29 -12.72 17.39
C VAL A 162 19.53 -12.41 18.69
N ASN A 163 18.28 -12.91 18.80
CA ASN A 163 17.37 -12.74 19.94
C ASN A 163 18.13 -12.65 21.29
N PRO A 164 18.38 -11.45 21.81
CA PRO A 164 19.38 -11.31 22.86
C PRO A 164 18.86 -11.76 24.24
N VAL A 165 17.54 -11.99 24.42
CA VAL A 165 16.95 -12.13 25.76
C VAL A 165 15.77 -13.11 25.90
N SER A 166 15.10 -13.60 24.84
CA SER A 166 13.71 -14.09 25.02
C SER A 166 13.49 -15.62 24.98
N LYS A 167 12.42 -16.03 25.69
CA LYS A 167 11.73 -17.33 25.68
C LYS A 167 11.09 -17.71 24.32
N LEU A 168 11.20 -16.84 23.31
CA LEU A 168 10.68 -17.08 21.96
C LEU A 168 11.75 -17.74 21.10
N THR A 169 11.34 -18.62 20.20
CA THR A 169 12.21 -19.15 19.13
C THR A 169 12.66 -18.01 18.21
N THR A 170 13.86 -18.11 17.62
CA THR A 170 14.43 -17.07 16.73
C THR A 170 13.49 -16.68 15.58
N LEU A 171 12.76 -17.62 14.99
CA LEU A 171 11.79 -17.36 13.92
C LEU A 171 10.60 -16.51 14.38
N LYS A 172 9.95 -16.86 15.50
CA LYS A 172 8.87 -16.05 16.09
C LYS A 172 9.31 -14.63 16.41
N TRP A 173 10.52 -14.46 16.95
CA TRP A 173 11.07 -13.13 17.20
C TRP A 173 11.24 -12.31 15.91
N ARG A 174 11.71 -12.94 14.83
CA ARG A 174 11.83 -12.31 13.50
C ARG A 174 10.49 -11.86 12.95
N THR A 175 9.46 -12.72 13.00
CA THR A 175 8.10 -12.38 12.58
C THR A 175 7.59 -11.13 13.29
N VAL A 176 7.78 -11.03 14.62
CA VAL A 176 7.33 -9.86 15.39
C VAL A 176 8.10 -8.59 14.97
N ILE A 177 9.40 -8.70 14.71
CA ILE A 177 10.20 -7.56 14.24
C ILE A 177 9.78 -7.10 12.85
N LEU A 178 9.62 -8.02 11.90
CA LEU A 178 9.21 -7.70 10.54
C LEU A 178 7.84 -7.00 10.50
N LYS A 179 6.89 -7.43 11.35
CA LYS A 179 5.59 -6.75 11.50
C LYS A 179 5.72 -5.31 12.02
N ARG A 180 6.67 -5.02 12.92
CA ARG A 180 6.95 -3.65 13.38
C ARG A 180 7.56 -2.80 12.27
N ILE A 181 8.49 -3.36 11.50
CA ILE A 181 9.09 -2.71 10.33
C ILE A 181 8.00 -2.36 9.31
N GLU A 182 7.15 -3.32 8.96
CA GLU A 182 6.01 -3.12 8.06
C GLU A 182 5.12 -1.97 8.55
N SER A 183 4.72 -2.00 9.83
CA SER A 183 3.85 -0.98 10.43
C SER A 183 4.46 0.43 10.32
N LEU A 184 5.76 0.57 10.59
CA LEU A 184 6.48 1.83 10.48
C LEU A 184 6.61 2.32 9.02
N ILE A 185 6.82 1.42 8.07
CA ILE A 185 6.86 1.75 6.63
C ILE A 185 5.49 2.25 6.17
N VAL A 186 4.41 1.55 6.53
CA VAL A 186 3.03 1.92 6.18
C VAL A 186 2.66 3.28 6.77
N LEU A 187 3.04 3.55 8.03
CA LEU A 187 2.85 4.86 8.65
C LEU A 187 3.61 5.96 7.90
N SER A 188 4.86 5.69 7.49
CA SER A 188 5.69 6.64 6.75
C SER A 188 5.09 7.01 5.38
N ASN A 189 4.43 6.07 4.70
CA ASN A 189 3.84 6.29 3.38
C ASN A 189 2.65 7.24 3.36
N LYS A 190 1.77 7.15 4.36
CA LYS A 190 0.57 7.99 4.39
C LYS A 190 0.92 9.48 4.56
N ALA A 191 2.16 9.82 4.94
CA ALA A 191 2.62 11.20 5.15
C ALA A 191 2.71 12.03 3.86
N LEU A 192 2.80 11.37 2.69
CA LEU A 192 2.93 12.04 1.40
C LEU A 192 1.58 12.40 0.73
N SER A 193 0.45 11.87 1.22
CA SER A 193 -0.89 12.18 0.66
C SER A 193 -1.64 13.30 1.38
N VAL A 194 -1.05 13.83 2.46
CA VAL A 194 -1.54 15.07 3.07
C VAL A 194 -0.63 16.15 2.51
N VAL A 195 -1.08 16.81 1.43
CA VAL A 195 -0.82 18.24 1.29
C VAL A 195 -1.05 18.77 2.70
N GLN A 196 0.02 19.23 3.37
CA GLN A 196 -0.16 19.91 4.64
C GLN A 196 -1.38 20.81 4.43
N PRO A 197 -2.49 20.65 5.17
CA PRO A 197 -3.31 21.82 5.30
C PRO A 197 -2.30 22.81 5.88
N SER A 198 -1.96 23.83 5.10
CA SER A 198 -1.77 25.14 5.69
C SER A 198 -3.03 25.33 6.51
N LEU A 199 -3.01 24.83 7.75
CA LEU A 199 -3.75 25.43 8.82
C LEU A 199 -3.14 26.82 8.80
N GLU A 200 -3.82 27.72 8.09
CA GLU A 200 -3.80 29.13 8.38
C GLU A 200 -4.23 29.24 9.84
N TYR A 201 -3.31 28.91 10.75
CA TYR A 201 -3.30 29.49 12.06
C TYR A 201 -3.02 30.95 11.76
N THR A 202 -4.09 31.72 11.62
CA THR A 202 -4.04 33.12 11.99
C THR A 202 -3.61 33.11 13.45
N CYS A 203 -2.30 33.19 13.67
CA CYS A 203 -1.76 33.45 14.98
C CYS A 203 -2.44 34.75 15.40
N PRO A 204 -3.30 34.77 16.43
CA PRO A 204 -3.83 36.04 16.88
C PRO A 204 -2.61 36.83 17.31
N THR A 205 -2.26 37.85 16.54
CA THR A 205 -1.28 38.83 16.98
C THR A 205 -1.80 39.35 18.31
N ILE A 206 -1.21 38.88 19.41
CA ILE A 206 -1.49 39.43 20.73
C ILE A 206 -0.87 40.81 20.71
N VAL A 207 -1.67 41.79 20.27
CA VAL A 207 -1.35 43.20 20.42
C VAL A 207 -1.56 43.48 21.89
N PHE A 208 -0.46 43.49 22.64
CA PHE A 208 -0.50 44.03 24.00
C PHE A 208 -0.97 45.49 23.88
N PRO A 209 -2.06 45.88 24.57
CA PRO A 209 -2.47 47.27 24.61
C PRO A 209 -1.30 48.06 25.20
N SER A 210 -0.69 48.90 24.38
CA SER A 210 0.24 49.90 24.88
C SER A 210 -0.54 50.75 25.89
N VAL A 211 0.06 50.93 27.06
CA VAL A 211 -0.30 51.83 28.17
C VAL A 211 -0.75 51.08 29.42
N LEU A 212 0.20 50.94 30.35
CA LEU A 212 0.13 51.66 31.62
C LEU A 212 1.56 51.88 32.14
N GLU A 213 1.95 53.15 32.19
CA GLU A 213 3.08 53.65 32.95
C GLU A 213 2.88 53.27 34.42
N SER A 214 3.54 52.21 34.87
CA SER A 214 3.79 51.96 36.28
C SER A 214 5.10 51.21 36.39
N GLU A 215 6.08 51.88 36.96
CA GLU A 215 7.37 51.32 37.31
C GLU A 215 7.17 50.13 38.25
N LEU A 216 7.36 48.90 37.74
CA LEU A 216 7.95 47.73 38.41
C LEU A 216 7.65 46.48 37.54
N TYR A 217 8.72 45.79 37.13
CA TYR A 217 8.80 44.60 36.26
C TYR A 217 8.86 44.83 34.74
N HIS A 218 10.08 45.03 34.24
CA HIS A 218 10.44 44.60 32.89
C HIS A 218 10.74 43.09 32.89
N PRO A 219 10.03 42.24 32.13
CA PRO A 219 10.49 40.88 31.86
C PRO A 219 11.74 40.96 30.96
N ALA A 220 12.83 40.31 31.36
CA ALA A 220 14.14 40.34 30.70
C ALA A 220 14.19 39.63 29.33
N PHE A 221 13.10 39.59 28.56
CA PHE A 221 13.02 38.90 27.27
C PHE A 221 12.73 39.81 26.06
N LEU A 222 12.66 41.14 26.24
CA LEU A 222 12.37 42.08 25.16
C LEU A 222 13.64 42.67 24.52
N ASN A 223 14.53 41.82 24.03
CA ASN A 223 15.57 42.25 23.07
C ASN A 223 15.98 41.11 22.14
N CYS A 224 15.00 40.52 21.46
CA CYS A 224 15.28 39.67 20.31
C CYS A 224 14.36 40.10 19.16
N ASP A 225 14.91 40.81 18.18
CA ASP A 225 14.28 41.13 16.88
C ASP A 225 14.18 39.87 15.98
N THR A 226 13.85 38.73 16.57
CA THR A 226 13.44 37.56 15.81
C THR A 226 12.13 37.08 16.41
N SER A 227 11.11 37.04 15.56
CA SER A 227 9.89 36.27 15.81
C SER A 227 10.30 34.87 16.28
N LEU A 228 10.19 34.61 17.59
CA LEU A 228 10.32 33.28 18.16
C LEU A 228 9.08 32.48 17.74
N ASP A 229 9.16 31.95 16.52
CA ASP A 229 8.26 30.94 16.00
C ASP A 229 8.50 29.67 16.84
N LEU A 230 7.72 29.52 17.92
CA LEU A 230 7.65 28.30 18.72
C LEU A 230 6.90 27.17 17.98
N SER A 231 6.56 27.34 16.69
CA SER A 231 6.21 26.17 15.88
C SER A 231 7.41 25.23 15.86
N LEU A 232 7.11 23.94 15.93
CA LEU A 232 8.00 22.78 16.00
C LEU A 232 9.07 22.65 14.89
N LYS A 233 9.49 23.74 14.23
CA LYS A 233 10.64 23.79 13.29
C LYS A 233 11.98 23.48 13.94
N SER A 234 12.09 23.45 15.27
CA SER A 234 13.34 23.02 15.94
C SER A 234 13.65 21.53 15.71
N TYR A 235 12.67 20.73 15.31
CA TYR A 235 12.87 19.33 14.95
C TYR A 235 13.44 19.13 13.54
N ASP A 236 13.10 20.02 12.60
CA ASP A 236 13.64 20.01 11.24
C ASP A 236 15.15 20.27 11.22
N VAL A 237 15.68 21.01 12.21
CA VAL A 237 17.13 21.29 12.32
C VAL A 237 17.95 20.04 12.66
N PHE A 238 17.36 19.05 13.36
CA PHE A 238 18.01 17.75 13.58
C PHE A 238 17.83 16.78 12.39
N GLU A 239 16.78 16.94 11.59
CA GLU A 239 16.58 16.15 10.36
C GLU A 239 17.58 16.50 9.25
N ALA A 240 17.87 17.79 9.06
CA ALA A 240 18.80 18.27 8.01
C ALA A 240 20.23 17.70 8.13
N SER A 241 20.63 17.28 9.34
CA SER A 241 21.93 16.64 9.60
C SER A 241 21.98 15.17 9.13
N ARG A 242 20.86 14.44 9.22
CA ARG A 242 20.76 13.01 8.86
C ARG A 242 20.30 12.76 7.42
N GLU A 243 19.74 13.76 6.73
CA GLU A 243 19.38 13.66 5.30
C GLU A 243 20.56 13.37 4.37
N LYS A 244 21.81 13.66 4.80
CA LYS A 244 23.03 13.33 4.02
C LYS A 244 23.36 11.84 3.92
N THR A 245 22.62 10.96 4.60
CA THR A 245 22.69 9.50 4.44
C THR A 245 21.31 8.90 4.15
N ASN A 246 20.57 9.49 3.20
CA ASN A 246 19.45 8.82 2.54
C ASN A 246 19.95 7.67 1.64
N GLU A 247 20.66 6.70 2.21
CA GLU A 247 20.61 5.35 1.64
C GLU A 247 19.13 4.93 1.67
N SER A 248 18.62 4.38 0.57
CA SER A 248 17.24 3.88 0.55
C SER A 248 17.06 2.95 1.74
N ILE A 249 15.97 3.11 2.50
CA ILE A 249 15.60 2.21 3.60
C ILE A 249 15.63 0.74 3.12
N ALA A 250 15.32 0.51 1.84
CA ALA A 250 15.46 -0.77 1.18
C ALA A 250 16.89 -1.34 1.22
N ASN A 251 17.93 -0.52 1.05
CA ASN A 251 19.33 -0.97 1.07
C ASN A 251 19.73 -1.53 2.45
N SER A 252 19.15 -1.00 3.52
CA SER A 252 19.39 -1.51 4.88
C SER A 252 18.52 -2.74 5.20
N LEU A 253 17.30 -2.81 4.65
CA LEU A 253 16.33 -3.87 4.96
C LEU A 253 16.47 -5.12 4.10
N LEU A 254 16.81 -5.01 2.82
CA LEU A 254 16.87 -6.17 1.92
C LEU A 254 17.88 -7.24 2.38
N PRO A 255 19.11 -6.89 2.81
CA PRO A 255 20.04 -7.89 3.38
C PRO A 255 19.46 -8.60 4.61
N ILE A 256 18.78 -7.85 5.49
CA ILE A 256 18.11 -8.39 6.67
C ILE A 256 17.02 -9.39 6.28
N LEU A 257 16.21 -9.07 5.26
CA LEU A 257 15.16 -9.97 4.76
C LEU A 257 15.75 -11.25 4.16
N ILE A 258 16.85 -11.14 3.41
CA ILE A 258 17.57 -12.29 2.83
C ILE A 258 18.03 -13.24 3.94
N GLU A 259 18.73 -12.73 4.95
CA GLU A 259 19.21 -13.56 6.06
C GLU A 259 18.08 -14.11 6.92
N THR A 260 16.99 -13.32 7.03
CA THR A 260 15.78 -13.77 7.71
C THR A 260 15.21 -15.01 7.03
N TRP A 261 15.15 -14.99 5.70
CA TRP A 261 14.71 -16.13 4.90
C TRP A 261 15.69 -17.29 4.91
N VAL A 262 16.99 -17.04 4.74
CA VAL A 262 18.02 -18.09 4.69
C VAL A 262 18.08 -18.91 5.98
N GLU A 263 17.90 -18.30 7.14
CA GLU A 263 17.84 -19.06 8.40
C GLU A 263 16.51 -19.83 8.55
N ALA A 264 15.41 -19.26 8.04
CA ALA A 264 14.09 -19.88 8.14
C ALA A 264 13.95 -21.05 7.16
N ALA A 265 14.54 -20.95 5.97
CA ALA A 265 14.52 -21.94 4.91
C ALA A 265 15.71 -22.90 5.05
N PRO A 266 15.53 -24.12 5.60
CA PRO A 266 16.61 -25.10 5.61
C PRO A 266 17.01 -25.49 4.18
N GLU A 267 18.29 -25.78 3.97
CA GLU A 267 18.79 -26.44 2.75
C GLU A 267 18.15 -27.84 2.62
N GLN A 268 16.99 -27.91 1.96
CA GLN A 268 16.30 -29.18 1.77
C GLN A 268 16.81 -29.87 0.50
N ASN A 269 17.91 -30.59 0.65
CA ASN A 269 18.36 -31.55 -0.35
C ASN A 269 17.38 -32.73 -0.39
N GLY A 270 16.61 -32.86 -1.48
CA GLY A 270 16.04 -34.15 -1.90
C GLY A 270 14.54 -34.42 -1.72
N LEU A 271 13.64 -33.46 -1.97
CA LEU A 271 12.20 -33.76 -2.15
C LEU A 271 11.75 -33.43 -3.58
N ASP A 272 11.08 -34.40 -4.22
CA ASP A 272 10.64 -34.39 -5.62
C ASP A 272 9.89 -33.10 -6.01
N GLU A 273 10.24 -32.56 -7.18
CA GLU A 273 9.72 -31.31 -7.76
C GLU A 273 8.20 -31.29 -8.07
N ILE A 274 7.47 -32.37 -7.76
CA ILE A 274 6.14 -32.65 -8.31
C ILE A 274 4.99 -32.32 -7.34
N GLU A 275 5.23 -32.33 -6.03
CA GLU A 275 4.26 -31.85 -5.02
C GLU A 275 4.91 -30.70 -4.24
N GLY A 276 4.46 -29.46 -4.47
CA GLY A 276 5.10 -28.22 -3.97
C GLY A 276 5.68 -28.32 -2.55
N LYS A 277 6.86 -27.72 -2.35
CA LYS A 277 7.67 -27.94 -1.14
C LYS A 277 6.87 -27.61 0.12
N GLN A 278 6.64 -28.63 0.94
CA GLN A 278 5.88 -28.50 2.18
C GLN A 278 6.68 -27.76 3.24
N ILE A 279 6.21 -26.59 3.64
CA ILE A 279 6.85 -25.75 4.66
C ILE A 279 6.10 -25.80 6.00
N THR A 280 6.84 -25.50 7.09
CA THR A 280 6.27 -25.47 8.44
C THR A 280 5.47 -24.18 8.68
N SER A 281 4.57 -24.19 9.66
CA SER A 281 3.77 -23.00 10.03
C SER A 281 4.64 -21.78 10.37
N ASP A 282 5.73 -21.99 11.11
CA ASP A 282 6.63 -20.90 11.50
C ASP A 282 7.36 -20.29 10.27
N MET A 283 7.71 -21.11 9.27
CA MET A 283 8.32 -20.63 8.02
C MET A 283 7.34 -19.80 7.18
N ILE A 284 6.07 -20.21 7.13
CA ILE A 284 5.01 -19.47 6.42
C ILE A 284 4.80 -18.09 7.07
N GLU A 285 4.81 -18.01 8.39
CA GLU A 285 4.68 -16.73 9.09
C GLU A 285 5.84 -15.79 8.78
N VAL A 286 7.07 -16.31 8.68
CA VAL A 286 8.23 -15.53 8.26
C VAL A 286 8.08 -15.08 6.81
N LEU A 287 7.73 -15.99 5.89
CA LEU A 287 7.49 -15.68 4.47
C LEU A 287 6.47 -14.56 4.31
N ARG A 288 5.32 -14.70 4.96
CA ARG A 288 4.23 -13.70 4.94
C ARG A 288 4.70 -12.34 5.44
N SER A 289 5.50 -12.32 6.51
CA SER A 289 6.04 -11.09 7.07
C SER A 289 7.06 -10.43 6.14
N ILE A 290 7.87 -11.22 5.44
CA ILE A 290 8.80 -10.72 4.40
C ILE A 290 8.01 -10.11 3.24
N ILE A 291 7.02 -10.83 2.71
CA ILE A 291 6.16 -10.36 1.61
C ILE A 291 5.46 -9.05 1.99
N ALA A 292 4.95 -8.95 3.21
CA ALA A 292 4.29 -7.74 3.70
C ALA A 292 5.23 -6.54 3.75
N VAL A 293 6.47 -6.72 4.23
CA VAL A 293 7.51 -5.67 4.20
C VAL A 293 7.83 -5.26 2.76
N LEU A 294 7.98 -6.22 1.84
CA LEU A 294 8.28 -5.93 0.43
C LEU A 294 7.16 -5.12 -0.23
N LYS A 295 5.90 -5.50 -0.04
CA LYS A 295 4.74 -4.72 -0.51
C LYS A 295 4.67 -3.32 0.09
N ALA A 296 5.03 -3.18 1.37
CA ALA A 296 5.07 -1.87 2.02
C ALA A 296 6.15 -0.98 1.37
N LEU A 297 7.35 -1.52 1.12
CA LEU A 297 8.45 -0.83 0.42
C LEU A 297 8.11 -0.50 -1.03
N GLU A 298 7.41 -1.40 -1.72
CA GLU A 298 6.91 -1.19 -3.07
C GLU A 298 5.94 -0.01 -3.13
N SER A 299 5.02 0.05 -2.17
CA SER A 299 4.05 1.16 -2.03
C SER A 299 4.74 2.50 -1.74
N CYS A 300 5.98 2.48 -1.21
CA CYS A 300 6.81 3.67 -1.02
C CYS A 300 7.55 4.13 -2.30
N ASN A 301 7.46 3.40 -3.41
CA ASN A 301 8.41 3.50 -4.55
C ASN A 301 9.89 3.33 -4.13
N GLN A 302 10.17 2.66 -3.00
CA GLN A 302 11.54 2.39 -2.55
C GLN A 302 12.17 1.21 -3.31
N LEU A 303 11.36 0.49 -4.10
CA LEU A 303 11.77 -0.66 -4.92
C LEU A 303 11.84 -0.34 -6.44
N GLY A 304 11.49 0.88 -6.88
CA GLY A 304 11.63 1.36 -8.27
C GLY A 304 11.17 2.83 -8.38
N THR A 305 11.99 3.78 -8.85
CA THR A 305 12.36 3.98 -10.26
C THR A 305 13.80 4.51 -10.43
N GLY A 306 14.56 3.92 -11.36
CA GLY A 306 15.66 4.61 -12.06
C GLY A 306 17.06 4.68 -11.45
N GLN A 307 17.30 4.45 -10.14
CA GLN A 307 18.65 4.64 -9.57
C GLN A 307 19.21 3.52 -8.68
N VAL A 308 18.41 2.55 -8.26
CA VAL A 308 18.93 1.42 -7.47
C VAL A 308 18.63 0.14 -8.23
N ASN A 309 19.62 -0.31 -8.99
CA ASN A 309 19.73 -1.70 -9.44
C ASN A 309 19.86 -2.54 -8.17
N ASN A 310 18.73 -2.87 -7.54
CA ASN A 310 18.70 -3.47 -6.21
C ASN A 310 18.92 -4.96 -6.39
N ASP A 311 20.15 -5.35 -6.72
CA ASP A 311 20.56 -6.73 -6.91
C ASP A 311 20.17 -7.59 -5.70
N ASP A 312 20.11 -7.00 -4.50
CA ASP A 312 19.65 -7.67 -3.30
C ASP A 312 18.14 -7.94 -3.29
N TYR A 313 17.32 -7.07 -3.87
CA TYR A 313 15.90 -7.35 -4.08
C TYR A 313 15.70 -8.53 -5.04
N ARG A 314 16.44 -8.56 -6.15
CA ARG A 314 16.42 -9.69 -7.09
C ARG A 314 16.90 -10.99 -6.45
N LYS A 315 18.02 -10.96 -5.72
CA LYS A 315 18.53 -12.11 -4.96
C LYS A 315 17.55 -12.61 -3.92
N LEU A 316 16.82 -11.70 -3.26
CA LEU A 316 15.79 -12.08 -2.30
C LEU A 316 14.65 -12.82 -3.01
N LEU A 317 14.12 -12.24 -4.09
CA LEU A 317 13.06 -12.88 -4.86
C LEU A 317 13.51 -14.21 -5.45
N SER A 318 14.72 -14.32 -5.98
CA SER A 318 15.25 -15.59 -6.50
C SER A 318 15.26 -16.67 -5.42
N LYS A 319 15.74 -16.34 -4.22
CA LYS A 319 15.75 -17.25 -3.05
C LYS A 319 14.35 -17.61 -2.57
N LEU A 320 13.41 -16.66 -2.60
CA LEU A 320 12.00 -16.92 -2.30
C LEU A 320 11.34 -17.78 -3.39
N MET A 321 11.86 -17.80 -4.61
CA MET A 321 11.30 -18.59 -5.70
C MET A 321 11.92 -20.00 -5.82
N GLU A 322 13.06 -20.28 -5.20
CA GLU A 322 13.69 -21.62 -5.16
C GLU A 322 12.79 -22.73 -4.59
N SER A 323 11.82 -22.35 -3.76
CA SER A 323 10.91 -23.29 -3.10
C SER A 323 9.44 -23.09 -3.48
N PHE A 324 9.18 -22.30 -4.52
CA PHE A 324 7.85 -22.03 -5.03
C PHE A 324 7.34 -23.19 -5.91
N PRO A 325 6.03 -23.57 -5.85
CA PRO A 325 4.97 -23.01 -5.01
C PRO A 325 4.99 -23.55 -3.58
N TYR A 326 4.61 -22.72 -2.62
CA TYR A 326 4.57 -23.08 -1.22
C TYR A 326 3.27 -23.79 -0.86
N SER A 327 3.37 -24.85 -0.05
CA SER A 327 2.22 -25.53 0.55
C SER A 327 2.50 -25.84 2.03
N MET A 328 1.46 -25.87 2.88
CA MET A 328 1.63 -26.16 4.31
C MET A 328 1.63 -27.67 4.58
N ARG A 329 2.63 -28.17 5.33
CA ARG A 329 2.71 -29.58 5.73
C ARG A 329 1.59 -29.94 6.72
N GLY A 330 0.74 -30.93 6.40
CA GLY A 330 -0.18 -31.54 7.38
C GLY A 330 -1.69 -31.39 7.12
N ILE A 331 -2.11 -30.67 6.07
CA ILE A 331 -3.53 -30.65 5.64
C ILE A 331 -3.68 -31.64 4.48
N SER A 332 -3.54 -32.94 4.76
CA SER A 332 -3.73 -33.98 3.74
C SER A 332 -5.21 -34.20 3.43
N LYS A 333 -5.58 -33.90 2.18
CA LYS A 333 -6.40 -34.71 1.27
C LYS A 333 -7.46 -35.60 1.95
N ARG A 334 -8.61 -35.01 2.30
CA ARG A 334 -9.90 -35.71 2.29
C ARG A 334 -10.96 -34.77 1.69
N GLY A 335 -11.34 -35.04 0.45
CA GLY A 335 -12.45 -34.39 -0.23
C GLY A 335 -12.07 -33.06 -0.88
N ASN A 336 -12.59 -32.87 -2.09
CA ASN A 336 -12.32 -31.76 -3.00
C ASN A 336 -12.39 -30.37 -2.34
N ALA A 337 -11.52 -29.47 -2.79
CA ALA A 337 -11.25 -28.12 -2.28
C ALA A 337 -10.40 -28.03 -1.00
N VAL A 338 -9.11 -28.36 -1.13
CA VAL A 338 -8.10 -27.82 -0.20
C VAL A 338 -8.06 -26.31 -0.45
N ALA A 339 -8.66 -25.53 0.46
CA ALA A 339 -8.34 -24.12 0.58
C ALA A 339 -6.83 -24.05 0.82
N ASP A 340 -6.07 -23.78 -0.24
CA ASP A 340 -4.63 -23.71 -0.16
C ASP A 340 -4.27 -22.54 0.78
N SER A 341 -3.89 -22.89 2.01
CA SER A 341 -3.54 -21.95 3.08
C SER A 341 -2.44 -20.96 2.68
N CYS A 342 -1.71 -21.26 1.60
CA CYS A 342 -0.62 -20.45 1.06
C CYS A 342 -0.98 -19.75 -0.25
N LEU A 343 -2.21 -19.89 -0.77
CA LEU A 343 -2.62 -19.32 -2.05
C LEU A 343 -2.35 -17.81 -2.10
N GLN A 344 -2.76 -17.09 -1.06
CA GLN A 344 -2.59 -15.65 -1.00
C GLN A 344 -1.12 -15.25 -0.95
N ASP A 345 -0.30 -15.95 -0.17
CA ASP A 345 1.13 -15.70 -0.05
C ASP A 345 1.85 -15.99 -1.39
N ASN A 346 1.46 -17.07 -2.07
CA ASN A 346 1.94 -17.42 -3.40
C ASN A 346 1.60 -16.32 -4.40
N LEU A 347 0.34 -15.90 -4.50
CA LEU A 347 -0.10 -14.84 -5.42
C LEU A 347 0.63 -13.52 -5.19
N ASP A 348 0.84 -13.17 -3.92
CA ASP A 348 1.54 -11.95 -3.53
C ASP A 348 3.01 -11.97 -3.91
N LEU A 349 3.69 -13.12 -3.74
CA LEU A 349 5.05 -13.31 -4.21
C LEU A 349 5.14 -13.23 -5.74
N LEU A 350 4.17 -13.82 -6.45
CA LEU A 350 4.12 -13.75 -7.90
C LEU A 350 3.95 -12.31 -8.40
N TYR A 351 3.07 -11.53 -7.78
CA TYR A 351 2.91 -10.11 -8.10
C TYR A 351 4.23 -9.34 -7.94
N LEU A 352 4.93 -9.53 -6.81
CA LEU A 352 6.23 -8.91 -6.55
C LEU A 352 7.28 -9.29 -7.60
N CYS A 353 7.31 -10.56 -8.01
CA CYS A 353 8.22 -11.06 -9.04
C CYS A 353 7.95 -10.43 -10.41
N VAL A 354 6.69 -10.37 -10.84
CA VAL A 354 6.28 -9.76 -12.11
C VAL A 354 6.67 -8.27 -12.15
N LYS A 355 6.55 -7.56 -11.03
CA LYS A 355 6.95 -6.15 -10.95
C LYS A 355 8.47 -5.95 -10.93
N ALA A 356 9.23 -6.90 -10.37
CA ALA A 356 10.66 -6.78 -10.17
C ALA A 356 11.51 -7.12 -11.40
N GLU A 357 11.08 -8.08 -12.22
CA GLU A 357 11.89 -8.62 -13.30
C GLU A 357 11.12 -8.85 -14.59
N LYS A 358 11.77 -8.49 -15.71
CA LYS A 358 11.35 -8.81 -17.09
C LYS A 358 11.87 -10.17 -17.58
N HIS A 359 12.74 -10.83 -16.81
CA HIS A 359 13.43 -12.07 -17.21
C HIS A 359 13.49 -13.08 -16.06
N LEU A 360 12.33 -13.56 -15.63
CA LEU A 360 12.24 -14.80 -14.86
C LEU A 360 12.66 -15.96 -15.80
N GLU A 361 13.91 -16.45 -15.75
CA GLU A 361 14.33 -17.52 -16.67
C GLU A 361 14.21 -18.93 -16.05
N SER A 362 14.65 -19.14 -14.81
CA SER A 362 14.67 -20.48 -14.18
C SER A 362 13.41 -20.76 -13.35
N SER A 363 13.04 -19.87 -12.44
CA SER A 363 11.86 -20.03 -11.57
C SER A 363 10.53 -19.77 -12.28
N PHE A 364 10.59 -19.36 -13.54
CA PHE A 364 9.43 -18.99 -14.32
C PHE A 364 8.58 -20.15 -14.74
N LEU A 365 9.18 -21.32 -15.02
CA LEU A 365 8.40 -22.49 -15.39
C LEU A 365 7.46 -22.92 -14.25
N SER A 366 7.90 -22.81 -13.00
CA SER A 366 7.07 -23.04 -11.80
C SER A 366 5.97 -21.98 -11.67
N PHE A 367 6.28 -20.70 -11.94
CA PHE A 367 5.28 -19.64 -12.05
C PHE A 367 4.20 -19.96 -13.09
N LEU A 368 4.62 -20.35 -14.30
CA LEU A 368 3.71 -20.66 -15.41
C LEU A 368 2.79 -21.82 -15.04
N ARG A 369 3.35 -22.93 -14.54
CA ARG A 369 2.58 -24.11 -14.14
C ARG A 369 1.58 -23.79 -13.04
N TYR A 370 1.97 -23.00 -12.05
CA TYR A 370 1.09 -22.66 -10.94
C TYR A 370 -0.12 -21.81 -11.40
N ILE A 371 0.10 -20.81 -12.26
CA ILE A 371 -0.99 -20.02 -12.83
C ILE A 371 -1.90 -20.89 -13.73
N GLU A 372 -1.33 -21.85 -14.48
CA GLU A 372 -2.10 -22.81 -15.27
C GLU A 372 -2.99 -23.70 -14.39
N GLU A 373 -2.44 -24.25 -13.31
CA GLU A 373 -3.19 -25.06 -12.33
C GLU A 373 -4.32 -24.26 -11.69
N ILE A 374 -4.08 -22.98 -11.36
CA ILE A 374 -5.11 -22.06 -10.89
C ILE A 374 -6.19 -21.89 -11.96
N PHE A 375 -5.86 -21.56 -13.20
CA PHE A 375 -6.87 -21.40 -14.24
C PHE A 375 -7.66 -22.69 -14.51
N GLN A 376 -7.09 -23.87 -14.26
CA GLN A 376 -7.81 -25.14 -14.40
C GLN A 376 -8.76 -25.43 -13.23
N ASN A 377 -8.50 -24.88 -12.05
CA ASN A 377 -9.32 -25.10 -10.86
C ASN A 377 -10.63 -24.27 -10.89
N GLN A 378 -11.78 -24.94 -10.74
CA GLN A 378 -13.10 -24.31 -10.83
C GLN A 378 -13.54 -23.61 -9.53
N ASP A 379 -12.93 -23.96 -8.40
CA ASP A 379 -13.40 -23.58 -7.05
C ASP A 379 -12.67 -22.35 -6.47
N ILE A 380 -11.99 -21.55 -7.29
CA ILE A 380 -11.26 -20.37 -6.81
C ILE A 380 -12.22 -19.23 -6.47
N SER A 381 -11.95 -18.55 -5.35
CA SER A 381 -12.73 -17.39 -4.93
C SER A 381 -12.69 -16.26 -5.96
N ILE A 382 -13.72 -15.40 -5.96
CA ILE A 382 -13.77 -14.22 -6.85
C ILE A 382 -12.58 -13.28 -6.60
N SER A 383 -12.19 -13.09 -5.34
CA SER A 383 -11.09 -12.20 -4.98
C SER A 383 -9.75 -12.72 -5.49
N ASP A 384 -9.50 -14.02 -5.38
CA ASP A 384 -8.25 -14.64 -5.82
C ASP A 384 -8.16 -14.70 -7.34
N SER A 385 -9.30 -15.00 -8.00
CA SER A 385 -9.40 -14.95 -9.46
C SER A 385 -9.05 -13.56 -10.00
N GLY A 386 -9.57 -12.49 -9.36
CA GLY A 386 -9.26 -11.11 -9.74
C GLY A 386 -7.77 -10.77 -9.59
N LYS A 387 -7.10 -11.26 -8.53
CA LYS A 387 -5.65 -11.07 -8.35
C LYS A 387 -4.84 -11.78 -9.42
N VAL A 388 -5.19 -13.03 -9.74
CA VAL A 388 -4.54 -13.82 -10.80
C VAL A 388 -4.65 -13.10 -12.14
N ILE A 389 -5.85 -12.62 -12.48
CA ILE A 389 -6.09 -11.83 -13.69
C ILE A 389 -5.23 -10.57 -13.68
N GLY A 390 -5.16 -9.86 -12.55
CA GLY A 390 -4.32 -8.68 -12.40
C GLY A 390 -2.83 -8.96 -12.62
N ILE A 391 -2.30 -10.06 -12.08
CA ILE A 391 -0.90 -10.49 -12.26
C ILE A 391 -0.62 -10.82 -13.73
N VAL A 392 -1.50 -11.61 -14.36
CA VAL A 392 -1.36 -11.99 -15.78
C VAL A 392 -1.48 -10.76 -16.68
N LYS A 393 -2.41 -9.85 -16.37
CA LYS A 393 -2.54 -8.57 -17.07
C LYS A 393 -1.23 -7.80 -17.00
N GLU A 394 -0.70 -7.54 -15.80
CA GLU A 394 0.53 -6.78 -15.61
C GLU A 394 1.69 -7.40 -16.41
N LEU A 395 1.89 -8.72 -16.28
CA LEU A 395 2.91 -9.48 -17.00
C LEU A 395 2.80 -9.34 -18.51
N LEU A 396 1.58 -9.43 -19.04
CA LEU A 396 1.34 -9.42 -20.48
C LEU A 396 1.25 -7.99 -21.05
N THR A 397 0.95 -6.97 -20.25
CA THR A 397 0.94 -5.56 -20.68
C THR A 397 2.31 -4.90 -20.67
N ASP A 398 3.36 -5.56 -20.17
CA ASP A 398 4.72 -5.07 -20.34
C ASP A 398 5.12 -5.17 -21.83
N GLY A 399 5.53 -4.05 -22.42
CA GLY A 399 5.98 -4.00 -23.82
C GLY A 399 7.20 -4.89 -24.13
N SER A 400 7.87 -5.43 -23.12
CA SER A 400 8.96 -6.41 -23.24
C SER A 400 8.52 -7.88 -23.09
N CYS A 401 7.22 -8.14 -22.90
CA CYS A 401 6.68 -9.50 -22.79
C CYS A 401 7.07 -10.35 -24.02
N SER A 402 7.45 -11.62 -23.85
CA SER A 402 7.87 -12.53 -24.94
C SER A 402 6.68 -13.15 -25.69
N GLN A 403 6.87 -13.56 -26.95
CA GLN A 403 5.78 -14.12 -27.76
C GLN A 403 5.26 -15.42 -27.15
N PHE A 404 6.18 -16.21 -26.62
CA PHE A 404 5.91 -17.41 -25.84
C PHE A 404 4.90 -17.16 -24.69
N LEU A 405 5.01 -16.04 -23.99
CA LEU A 405 4.11 -15.74 -22.88
C LEU A 405 2.70 -15.43 -23.31
N LEU A 406 2.55 -14.66 -24.39
CA LEU A 406 1.24 -14.39 -24.99
C LEU A 406 0.59 -15.69 -25.48
N GLU A 407 1.36 -16.54 -26.15
CA GLU A 407 0.90 -17.86 -26.64
C GLU A 407 0.47 -18.79 -25.53
N LYS A 408 1.15 -18.73 -24.38
CA LYS A 408 0.87 -19.63 -23.25
C LYS A 408 -0.30 -19.15 -22.39
N PHE A 409 -0.34 -17.87 -22.02
CA PHE A 409 -1.33 -17.40 -21.05
C PHE A 409 -2.64 -16.92 -21.65
N LEU A 410 -2.61 -16.33 -22.85
CA LEU A 410 -3.82 -15.79 -23.43
C LEU A 410 -4.89 -16.87 -23.65
N PRO A 411 -4.58 -18.07 -24.18
CA PRO A 411 -5.60 -19.12 -24.33
C PRO A 411 -6.19 -19.56 -23.00
N ASN A 412 -5.37 -19.62 -21.94
CA ASN A 412 -5.82 -19.98 -20.60
C ASN A 412 -6.76 -18.91 -20.03
N LEU A 413 -6.42 -17.64 -20.17
CA LEU A 413 -7.25 -16.51 -19.75
C LEU A 413 -8.60 -16.48 -20.50
N LEU A 414 -8.56 -16.73 -21.81
CA LEU A 414 -9.76 -16.82 -22.66
C LEU A 414 -10.64 -18.02 -22.27
N SER A 415 -10.07 -19.21 -22.14
CA SER A 415 -10.82 -20.40 -21.70
C SER A 415 -11.36 -20.26 -20.27
N PHE A 416 -10.69 -19.49 -19.42
CA PHE A 416 -11.17 -19.15 -18.09
C PHE A 416 -12.40 -18.25 -18.18
N SER A 417 -12.40 -17.26 -19.08
CA SER A 417 -13.56 -16.40 -19.33
C SER A 417 -14.77 -17.18 -19.86
N GLU A 418 -14.57 -18.09 -20.81
CA GLU A 418 -15.65 -18.88 -21.42
C GLU A 418 -16.37 -19.80 -20.43
N ARG A 419 -15.71 -20.17 -19.33
CA ARG A 419 -16.29 -21.01 -18.27
C ARG A 419 -17.17 -20.21 -17.29
N LYS A 420 -17.11 -18.88 -17.29
CA LYS A 420 -17.87 -18.03 -16.37
C LYS A 420 -19.22 -17.64 -16.97
N LYS A 421 -20.22 -17.41 -16.10
CA LYS A 421 -21.56 -16.97 -16.52
C LYS A 421 -21.54 -15.48 -16.90
N ASN A 422 -22.45 -15.04 -17.78
CA ASN A 422 -22.51 -13.68 -18.32
C ASN A 422 -22.62 -12.54 -17.28
N ASN A 423 -22.97 -12.85 -16.02
CA ASN A 423 -23.08 -11.85 -14.94
C ASN A 423 -21.97 -12.00 -13.87
N ASP A 424 -20.94 -12.81 -14.13
CA ASP A 424 -19.83 -12.99 -13.20
C ASP A 424 -18.89 -11.77 -13.23
N PRO A 425 -18.60 -11.10 -12.09
CA PRO A 425 -17.65 -9.99 -12.07
C PRO A 425 -16.25 -10.38 -12.58
N ILE A 426 -15.87 -11.65 -12.43
CA ILE A 426 -14.61 -12.19 -12.95
C ILE A 426 -14.58 -12.12 -14.48
N LEU A 427 -15.71 -12.38 -15.15
CA LEU A 427 -15.80 -12.31 -16.61
C LEU A 427 -15.48 -10.89 -17.07
N SER A 428 -16.08 -9.87 -16.45
CA SER A 428 -15.79 -8.47 -16.77
C SER A 428 -14.31 -8.12 -16.58
N GLN A 429 -13.72 -8.51 -15.44
CA GLN A 429 -12.30 -8.27 -15.16
C GLN A 429 -11.38 -8.99 -16.13
N THR A 430 -11.72 -10.23 -16.51
CA THR A 430 -10.95 -11.03 -17.46
C THR A 430 -10.97 -10.38 -18.83
N LEU A 431 -12.14 -9.97 -19.32
CA LEU A 431 -12.27 -9.33 -20.62
C LEU A 431 -11.59 -7.95 -20.63
N GLU A 432 -11.68 -7.16 -19.55
CA GLU A 432 -10.91 -5.93 -19.37
C GLU A 432 -9.41 -6.16 -19.48
N ALA A 433 -8.89 -7.19 -18.80
CA ALA A 433 -7.48 -7.57 -18.89
C ALA A 433 -7.08 -7.96 -20.32
N VAL A 434 -7.87 -8.78 -21.01
CA VAL A 434 -7.61 -9.16 -22.41
C VAL A 434 -7.53 -7.93 -23.32
N VAL A 435 -8.45 -6.98 -23.13
CA VAL A 435 -8.49 -5.73 -23.89
C VAL A 435 -7.23 -4.88 -23.62
N ASP A 436 -6.82 -4.73 -22.36
CA ASP A 436 -5.60 -3.98 -22.03
C ASP A 436 -4.34 -4.65 -22.61
N ILE A 437 -4.25 -5.99 -22.55
CA ILE A 437 -3.17 -6.77 -23.18
C ILE A 437 -3.17 -6.54 -24.69
N ALA A 438 -4.34 -6.53 -25.31
CA ALA A 438 -4.51 -6.33 -26.73
C ALA A 438 -4.13 -4.93 -27.20
N ILE A 439 -4.34 -3.89 -26.41
CA ILE A 439 -3.89 -2.53 -26.73
C ILE A 439 -2.36 -2.50 -26.88
N VAL A 440 -1.63 -3.15 -25.98
CA VAL A 440 -0.16 -3.12 -25.97
C VAL A 440 0.44 -4.07 -27.02
N ASN A 441 -0.06 -5.31 -27.10
CA ASN A 441 0.55 -6.36 -27.90
C ASN A 441 -0.18 -6.65 -29.22
N HIS A 442 -0.96 -5.68 -29.68
CA HIS A 442 -1.92 -5.86 -30.75
C HIS A 442 -1.41 -6.66 -31.97
N HIS A 443 -0.28 -6.21 -32.56
CA HIS A 443 0.35 -6.80 -33.74
C HIS A 443 0.75 -8.27 -33.55
N ARG A 444 1.13 -8.65 -32.32
CA ARG A 444 1.57 -10.00 -31.97
C ARG A 444 0.40 -10.93 -31.73
N LEU A 445 -0.66 -10.41 -31.11
CA LEU A 445 -1.87 -11.19 -30.82
C LEU A 445 -2.63 -11.61 -32.08
N LEU A 446 -2.57 -10.82 -33.15
CA LEU A 446 -3.22 -11.17 -34.42
C LEU A 446 -2.73 -12.49 -35.02
N SER A 447 -1.51 -12.92 -34.69
CA SER A 447 -0.98 -14.22 -35.11
C SER A 447 -1.68 -15.41 -34.41
N LEU A 448 -2.25 -15.18 -33.23
CA LEU A 448 -2.83 -16.21 -32.38
C LEU A 448 -4.26 -16.54 -32.80
N LYS A 449 -4.51 -17.83 -33.09
CA LYS A 449 -5.83 -18.31 -33.50
C LYS A 449 -6.88 -18.08 -32.41
N GLN A 450 -6.56 -18.39 -31.14
CA GLN A 450 -7.53 -18.22 -30.05
C GLN A 450 -7.94 -16.75 -29.87
N TYR A 451 -6.99 -15.81 -30.04
CA TYR A 451 -7.30 -14.39 -29.97
C TYR A 451 -8.23 -13.95 -31.10
N ARG A 452 -7.97 -14.41 -32.34
CA ARG A 452 -8.87 -14.14 -33.47
C ARG A 452 -10.25 -14.72 -33.21
N ASP A 453 -10.35 -15.96 -32.73
CA ASP A 453 -11.62 -16.62 -32.43
C ASP A 453 -12.39 -15.88 -31.31
N TRP A 454 -11.69 -15.41 -30.28
CA TRP A 454 -12.26 -14.58 -29.23
C TRP A 454 -12.72 -13.21 -29.75
N LEU A 455 -11.97 -12.57 -30.66
CA LEU A 455 -12.42 -11.33 -31.30
C LEU A 455 -13.77 -11.51 -31.99
N LYS A 456 -14.05 -12.70 -32.55
CA LYS A 456 -15.34 -13.00 -33.20
C LYS A 456 -16.48 -13.22 -32.21
N LYS A 457 -16.20 -13.88 -31.09
CA LYS A 457 -17.25 -14.44 -30.19
C LYS A 457 -17.30 -13.84 -28.79
N GLY A 458 -16.16 -13.48 -28.23
CA GLY A 458 -16.04 -13.04 -26.83
C GLY A 458 -16.22 -11.54 -26.66
N VAL A 459 -15.90 -10.74 -27.67
CA VAL A 459 -16.06 -9.28 -27.59
C VAL A 459 -17.54 -8.87 -27.53
N THR A 460 -18.43 -9.68 -28.11
CA THR A 460 -19.88 -9.47 -28.06
C THR A 460 -20.50 -9.77 -26.68
N GLN A 461 -19.71 -10.37 -25.77
CA GLN A 461 -20.07 -10.68 -24.38
C GLN A 461 -19.62 -9.60 -23.39
N LEU A 462 -18.94 -8.54 -23.86
CA LEU A 462 -18.48 -7.44 -23.00
C LEU A 462 -19.67 -6.65 -22.40
N PRO A 463 -19.61 -6.28 -21.11
CA PRO A 463 -20.61 -5.40 -20.52
C PRO A 463 -20.56 -4.00 -21.15
N LEU A 464 -21.69 -3.57 -21.69
CA LEU A 464 -21.83 -2.41 -22.56
C LEU A 464 -21.55 -1.06 -21.87
N ASN A 465 -21.59 -1.02 -20.54
CA ASN A 465 -21.39 0.17 -19.72
C ASN A 465 -19.94 0.34 -19.20
N SER A 466 -19.00 -0.49 -19.66
CA SER A 466 -17.61 -0.47 -19.18
C SER A 466 -16.66 0.29 -20.12
N SER A 467 -15.59 0.87 -19.55
CA SER A 467 -14.45 1.39 -20.33
C SER A 467 -13.85 0.34 -21.28
N ALA A 468 -14.02 -0.94 -20.95
CA ALA A 468 -13.59 -2.09 -21.76
C ALA A 468 -14.25 -2.12 -23.14
N SER A 469 -15.55 -1.84 -23.22
CA SER A 469 -16.30 -1.88 -24.49
C SER A 469 -15.82 -0.82 -25.49
N LEU A 470 -15.46 0.37 -24.99
CA LEU A 470 -14.84 1.42 -25.82
C LEU A 470 -13.46 0.99 -26.33
N LYS A 471 -12.61 0.50 -25.45
CA LYS A 471 -11.27 0.01 -25.80
C LYS A 471 -11.32 -1.17 -26.78
N ALA A 472 -12.27 -2.08 -26.61
CA ALA A 472 -12.49 -3.20 -27.52
C ALA A 472 -12.96 -2.76 -28.90
N LEU A 473 -13.85 -1.76 -28.97
CA LEU A 473 -14.25 -1.16 -30.24
C LEU A 473 -13.07 -0.48 -30.93
N ASP A 474 -12.19 0.22 -30.20
CA ASP A 474 -10.96 0.79 -30.75
C ASP A 474 -10.07 -0.29 -31.37
N ILE A 475 -9.86 -1.40 -30.66
CA ILE A 475 -9.12 -2.55 -31.19
C ILE A 475 -9.79 -3.08 -32.46
N LEU A 476 -11.10 -3.37 -32.45
CA LEU A 476 -11.78 -3.91 -33.62
C LEU A 476 -11.77 -2.95 -34.81
N THR A 477 -11.90 -1.66 -34.57
CA THR A 477 -11.93 -0.65 -35.64
C THR A 477 -10.56 -0.49 -36.30
N ARG A 478 -9.48 -0.64 -35.54
CA ARG A 478 -8.11 -0.76 -36.07
C ARG A 478 -7.90 -2.06 -36.86
N ASN A 479 -8.77 -3.05 -36.67
CA ASN A 479 -8.67 -4.42 -37.22
C ASN A 479 -9.87 -4.85 -38.05
N ALA A 480 -10.55 -3.90 -38.70
CA ALA A 480 -11.77 -4.18 -39.44
C ALA A 480 -11.58 -5.27 -40.53
N PHE A 481 -10.35 -5.50 -41.01
CA PHE A 481 -10.03 -6.56 -41.96
C PHE A 481 -10.11 -7.99 -41.39
N VAL A 482 -10.11 -8.16 -40.06
CA VAL A 482 -10.09 -9.49 -39.42
C VAL A 482 -11.50 -10.06 -39.26
N ASP A 483 -12.46 -9.23 -38.84
CA ASP A 483 -13.87 -9.64 -38.71
C ASP A 483 -14.84 -8.45 -38.73
N LEU A 484 -15.39 -8.17 -39.92
CA LEU A 484 -16.41 -7.15 -40.11
C LEU A 484 -17.73 -7.49 -39.40
N SER A 485 -18.04 -8.77 -39.20
CA SER A 485 -19.30 -9.16 -38.55
C SER A 485 -19.30 -8.86 -37.05
N ALA A 486 -18.18 -9.14 -36.37
CA ALA A 486 -18.00 -8.82 -34.96
C ALA A 486 -17.95 -7.30 -34.74
N LEU A 487 -17.23 -6.56 -35.60
CA LEU A 487 -17.21 -5.09 -35.58
C LEU A 487 -18.63 -4.52 -35.71
N LYS A 488 -19.48 -5.12 -36.56
CA LYS A 488 -20.86 -4.65 -36.80
C LYS A 488 -21.69 -4.80 -35.54
N GLU A 489 -21.68 -6.00 -34.95
CA GLU A 489 -22.49 -6.32 -33.78
C GLU A 489 -22.15 -5.41 -32.60
N ILE A 490 -20.87 -5.15 -32.35
CA ILE A 490 -20.42 -4.32 -31.24
C ILE A 490 -20.66 -2.84 -31.50
N ALA A 491 -20.42 -2.36 -32.72
CA ALA A 491 -20.70 -0.97 -33.07
C ALA A 491 -22.19 -0.65 -32.92
N LEU A 492 -23.09 -1.56 -33.33
CA LEU A 492 -24.54 -1.42 -33.15
C LEU A 492 -24.93 -1.46 -31.66
N LYS A 493 -24.49 -2.47 -30.90
CA LYS A 493 -24.78 -2.59 -29.47
C LYS A 493 -24.28 -1.39 -28.66
N LEU A 494 -23.08 -0.90 -28.96
CA LEU A 494 -22.51 0.28 -28.30
C LEU A 494 -23.30 1.54 -28.67
N SER A 495 -23.74 1.64 -29.92
CA SER A 495 -24.58 2.75 -30.36
C SER A 495 -25.91 2.80 -29.62
N ASP A 496 -26.58 1.65 -29.46
CA ASP A 496 -27.83 1.55 -28.68
C ASP A 496 -27.61 1.97 -27.22
N THR A 497 -26.48 1.56 -26.64
CA THR A 497 -26.11 1.90 -25.26
C THR A 497 -25.83 3.40 -25.11
N LEU A 498 -25.04 4.00 -26.01
CA LEU A 498 -24.77 5.43 -25.99
C LEU A 498 -26.04 6.25 -26.18
N CYS A 499 -26.97 5.79 -27.02
CA CYS A 499 -28.27 6.42 -27.21
C CYS A 499 -29.06 6.45 -25.89
N SER A 500 -29.08 5.34 -25.15
CA SER A 500 -29.77 5.26 -23.84
C SER A 500 -29.14 6.16 -22.75
N VAL A 501 -27.82 6.33 -22.75
CA VAL A 501 -27.12 7.20 -21.79
C VAL A 501 -27.32 8.68 -22.10
N SER A 502 -27.45 9.05 -23.39
CA SER A 502 -27.64 10.45 -23.80
C SER A 502 -29.00 11.04 -23.39
N THR A 503 -30.01 10.20 -23.18
CA THR A 503 -31.36 10.60 -22.79
C THR A 503 -31.51 10.95 -21.30
N GLU A 504 -30.54 10.58 -20.46
CA GLU A 504 -30.59 10.78 -18.99
C GLU A 504 -29.96 12.10 -18.51
N GLY A 505 -29.64 13.03 -19.40
CA GLY A 505 -29.19 14.38 -19.03
C GLY A 505 -27.75 14.47 -18.49
N ALA A 506 -26.93 13.44 -18.71
CA ALA A 506 -25.52 13.43 -18.35
C ALA A 506 -24.72 14.47 -19.16
N THR A 507 -23.95 15.31 -18.48
CA THR A 507 -22.98 16.23 -19.10
C THR A 507 -21.97 15.46 -19.95
N GLU A 508 -21.55 16.04 -21.09
CA GLU A 508 -20.62 15.43 -22.07
C GLU A 508 -19.35 14.87 -21.40
N SER A 509 -19.37 13.58 -21.05
CA SER A 509 -18.20 12.90 -20.52
C SER A 509 -17.19 12.62 -21.65
N GLN A 510 -15.90 12.62 -21.31
CA GLN A 510 -14.82 12.29 -22.25
C GLN A 510 -15.02 10.89 -22.90
N SER A 511 -15.63 9.96 -22.16
CA SER A 511 -15.98 8.61 -22.64
C SER A 511 -17.04 8.64 -23.74
N LEU A 512 -18.04 9.52 -23.66
CA LEU A 512 -19.08 9.67 -24.67
C LEU A 512 -18.49 10.15 -26.01
N ARG A 513 -17.60 11.16 -25.95
CA ARG A 513 -16.89 11.68 -27.14
C ARG A 513 -16.02 10.61 -27.79
N HIS A 514 -15.33 9.80 -26.98
CA HIS A 514 -14.49 8.72 -27.48
C HIS A 514 -15.32 7.61 -28.15
N GLY A 515 -16.44 7.18 -27.55
CA GLY A 515 -17.33 6.19 -28.15
C GLY A 515 -17.93 6.63 -29.47
N VAL A 516 -18.38 7.88 -29.53
CA VAL A 516 -18.82 8.54 -30.78
C VAL A 516 -17.77 8.45 -31.89
N GLN A 517 -16.52 8.79 -31.58
CA GLN A 517 -15.43 8.77 -32.56
C GLN A 517 -15.17 7.36 -33.09
N LEU A 518 -15.23 6.36 -32.21
CA LEU A 518 -15.00 4.96 -32.56
C LEU A 518 -16.11 4.39 -33.46
N ILE A 519 -17.39 4.70 -33.17
CA ILE A 519 -18.50 4.31 -34.07
C ILE A 519 -18.34 4.97 -35.44
N GLY A 520 -17.90 6.24 -35.48
CA GLY A 520 -17.62 6.94 -36.74
C GLY A 520 -16.51 6.26 -37.55
N ASN A 521 -15.43 5.86 -36.88
CA ASN A 521 -14.35 5.10 -37.50
C ASN A 521 -14.82 3.72 -38.00
N ALA A 522 -15.69 3.03 -37.25
CA ALA A 522 -16.28 1.76 -37.69
C ALA A 522 -17.15 1.93 -38.94
N ALA A 523 -17.97 2.99 -39.01
CA ALA A 523 -18.78 3.32 -40.18
C ALA A 523 -17.90 3.56 -41.43
N ILE A 524 -16.75 4.24 -41.28
CA ILE A 524 -15.77 4.42 -42.36
C ILE A 524 -15.24 3.07 -42.85
N GLN A 525 -14.95 2.13 -41.93
CA GLN A 525 -14.44 0.81 -42.31
C GLN A 525 -15.48 -0.01 -43.07
N PHE A 526 -16.76 0.01 -42.66
CA PHE A 526 -17.84 -0.66 -43.40
C PHE A 526 -18.07 -0.05 -44.78
N ALA A 527 -17.98 1.28 -44.90
CA ALA A 527 -18.06 1.95 -46.20
C ALA A 527 -16.90 1.49 -47.11
N ARG A 528 -15.67 1.40 -46.58
CA ARG A 528 -14.50 0.91 -47.33
C ARG A 528 -14.60 -0.56 -47.74
N SER A 529 -15.29 -1.38 -46.96
CA SER A 529 -15.52 -2.80 -47.31
C SER A 529 -16.70 -3.01 -48.25
N GLY A 530 -17.43 -1.95 -48.64
CA GLY A 530 -18.61 -2.02 -49.51
C GLY A 530 -19.91 -2.39 -48.78
N ASP A 531 -19.92 -2.48 -47.44
CA ASP A 531 -21.14 -2.70 -46.64
C ASP A 531 -21.79 -1.35 -46.29
N VAL A 532 -22.36 -0.73 -47.32
CA VAL A 532 -22.97 0.61 -47.24
C VAL A 532 -24.16 0.63 -46.29
N THR A 533 -24.91 -0.49 -46.17
CA THR A 533 -26.08 -0.58 -45.28
C THR A 533 -25.68 -0.44 -43.82
N THR A 534 -24.67 -1.21 -43.38
CA THR A 534 -24.17 -1.12 -42.00
C THR A 534 -23.53 0.24 -41.72
N ALA A 535 -22.78 0.79 -42.67
CA ALA A 535 -22.21 2.13 -42.53
C ALA A 535 -23.30 3.19 -42.33
N GLN A 536 -24.41 3.09 -43.08
CA GLN A 536 -25.55 3.99 -42.96
C GLN A 536 -26.28 3.80 -41.62
N GLU A 537 -26.49 2.56 -41.16
CA GLU A 537 -27.09 2.26 -39.85
C GLU A 537 -26.31 2.92 -38.72
N LEU A 538 -24.99 2.77 -38.69
CA LEU A 538 -24.12 3.39 -37.69
C LEU A 538 -24.15 4.92 -37.78
N CYS A 539 -24.14 5.50 -38.99
CA CYS A 539 -24.25 6.94 -39.17
C CYS A 539 -25.58 7.50 -38.68
N ASN A 540 -26.69 6.78 -38.91
CA ASN A 540 -28.01 7.17 -38.43
C ASN A 540 -28.07 7.12 -36.90
N ALA A 541 -27.51 6.07 -36.30
CA ALA A 541 -27.46 5.92 -34.85
C ALA A 541 -26.59 7.01 -34.19
N LEU A 542 -25.49 7.40 -34.84
CA LEU A 542 -24.70 8.58 -34.45
C LEU A 542 -25.45 9.91 -34.60
N GLY A 543 -26.29 10.05 -35.63
CA GLY A 543 -27.13 11.25 -35.83
C GLY A 543 -28.20 11.44 -34.76
N ASN A 544 -28.64 10.35 -34.13
CA ASN A 544 -29.61 10.39 -33.03
C ASN A 544 -28.98 10.84 -31.70
N LEU A 545 -27.67 10.62 -31.51
CA LEU A 545 -26.90 11.17 -30.40
C LEU A 545 -26.78 12.69 -30.60
N HIS A 546 -27.53 13.49 -29.85
CA HIS A 546 -27.54 14.97 -29.90
C HIS A 546 -26.21 15.62 -29.44
N VAL A 547 -25.06 15.16 -29.94
CA VAL A 547 -23.72 15.68 -29.60
C VAL A 547 -23.34 16.75 -30.62
N HIS A 548 -23.38 18.01 -30.20
CA HIS A 548 -23.30 19.17 -31.08
C HIS A 548 -21.86 19.47 -31.60
N LYS A 549 -21.80 19.99 -32.82
CA LYS A 549 -20.66 20.66 -33.51
C LYS A 549 -19.46 19.82 -33.97
N THR A 550 -18.87 18.93 -33.19
CA THR A 550 -17.66 18.16 -33.61
C THR A 550 -17.99 17.09 -34.66
N PHE A 551 -19.26 16.68 -34.72
CA PHE A 551 -19.81 15.63 -35.59
C PHE A 551 -19.93 16.01 -37.07
N SER A 552 -20.13 17.29 -37.39
CA SER A 552 -20.41 17.73 -38.76
C SER A 552 -19.23 17.50 -39.72
N LEU A 553 -18.01 17.39 -39.19
CA LEU A 553 -16.80 17.16 -39.98
C LEU A 553 -16.66 15.67 -40.37
N GLY A 554 -16.91 14.74 -39.43
CA GLY A 554 -16.84 13.30 -39.68
C GLY A 554 -17.96 12.80 -40.60
N LEU A 555 -19.19 13.30 -40.41
CA LEU A 555 -20.32 13.02 -41.32
C LEU A 555 -20.05 13.55 -42.74
N LYS A 556 -19.39 14.71 -42.88
CA LYS A 556 -18.94 15.21 -44.19
C LYS A 556 -17.90 14.28 -44.82
N THR A 557 -16.89 13.82 -44.09
CA THR A 557 -15.89 12.88 -44.62
C THR A 557 -16.52 11.55 -45.05
N ILE A 558 -17.45 11.00 -44.27
CA ILE A 558 -18.18 9.76 -44.60
C ILE A 558 -19.10 9.99 -45.81
N ALA A 559 -19.85 11.09 -45.85
CA ALA A 559 -20.68 11.45 -47.00
C ALA A 559 -19.85 11.61 -48.27
N THR A 560 -18.62 12.11 -48.17
CA THR A 560 -17.68 12.23 -49.30
C THR A 560 -17.17 10.84 -49.75
N CYS A 561 -16.88 9.92 -48.83
CA CYS A 561 -16.49 8.54 -49.17
C CYS A 561 -17.65 7.73 -49.79
N VAL A 562 -18.87 7.86 -49.25
CA VAL A 562 -20.07 7.17 -49.77
C VAL A 562 -20.51 7.75 -51.13
N SER A 563 -20.26 9.04 -51.40
CA SER A 563 -20.51 9.63 -52.71
C SER A 563 -19.44 9.29 -53.76
N LEU A 564 -18.20 8.98 -53.36
CA LEU A 564 -17.17 8.45 -54.26
C LEU A 564 -17.48 7.02 -54.73
N ASP A 565 -18.12 6.19 -53.90
CA ASP A 565 -18.53 4.82 -54.29
C ASP A 565 -19.69 4.82 -55.30
N LYS A 566 -20.50 5.90 -55.34
CA LYS A 566 -21.47 6.14 -56.41
C LYS A 566 -20.84 6.60 -57.73
N ILE A 567 -19.57 6.99 -57.72
CA ILE A 567 -18.82 7.42 -58.91
C ILE A 567 -17.95 6.27 -59.46
N GLY A 568 -17.75 5.18 -58.70
CA GLY A 568 -16.91 4.03 -59.05
C GLY A 568 -17.62 2.73 -59.43
N LYS A 569 -18.93 2.74 -59.73
CA LYS A 569 -19.68 1.61 -60.31
C LYS A 569 -20.23 1.94 -61.68
#